data_AF-A0A530Y1E2-F1
#
_entry.id   AF-A0A530Y1E2-F1
#
_cell.length_a   1.000
_cell.length_b   1.000
_cell.length_c   1.000
_cell.angle_alpha   90.00
_cell.angle_beta   90.00
_cell.angle_gamma   90.00
#
_symmetry.space_group_name_H-M   'P 1'
#
loop_
_entity.id
_entity.type
_entity.pdbx_description
1 polymer ?
#
loop_
_entity_poly.entity_id
_entity_poly.type
_entity_poly.pdbx_seq_one_letter_code
_entity_poly.pdbx_strand_id
1 'polypeptide(L)'
;VHVDRTIAAAAELVADRLEEHAIRLKIDAATAPKTFHGDEIRIRQILYNLLSNAANYAPEASTITLACRSLAEGVEFSVHDDGPGMPPDLLDSVFRRFEPRTNGGRRRGPGLGLSIVKS
;
A
#
# COMPACT_ATOMS: atom_id res chain seq x y z
N VAL A 1 4.58 -5.79 -17.05
CA VAL A 1 3.86 -6.06 -15.78
C VAL A 1 2.40 -6.33 -16.07
N HIS A 2 1.85 -7.44 -15.57
CA HIS A 2 0.42 -7.76 -15.64
C HIS A 2 -0.30 -7.21 -14.40
N VAL A 3 -1.28 -6.31 -14.58
CA VAL A 3 -1.88 -5.58 -13.45
C VAL A 3 -2.64 -6.50 -12.51
N ASP A 4 -3.48 -7.38 -13.05
CA ASP A 4 -4.28 -8.35 -12.32
C ASP A 4 -3.42 -9.27 -11.42
N ARG A 5 -2.37 -9.86 -12.00
CA ARG A 5 -1.43 -10.73 -11.28
C ARG A 5 -0.67 -9.98 -10.19
N THR A 6 -0.27 -8.75 -10.48
CA THR A 6 0.51 -7.94 -9.53
C THR A 6 -0.35 -7.52 -8.34
N ILE A 7 -1.60 -7.13 -8.57
CA ILE A 7 -2.57 -6.80 -7.53
C ILE A 7 -2.88 -8.04 -6.68
N ALA A 8 -3.18 -9.18 -7.31
CA ALA A 8 -3.49 -10.42 -6.60
C ALA A 8 -2.31 -10.86 -5.71
N ALA A 9 -1.09 -10.87 -6.25
CA ALA A 9 0.10 -11.24 -5.48
C ALA A 9 0.37 -10.29 -4.31
N ALA A 10 0.12 -8.98 -4.46
CA ALA A 10 0.27 -8.03 -3.36
C ALA A 10 -0.80 -8.22 -2.27
N ALA A 11 -2.05 -8.54 -2.66
CA ALA A 11 -3.15 -8.82 -1.75
C ALA A 11 -2.90 -10.10 -0.93
N GLU A 12 -2.40 -11.17 -1.56
CA GLU A 12 -2.04 -12.41 -0.89
C GLU A 12 -0.99 -12.19 0.20
N LEU A 13 0.02 -11.34 -0.05
CA LEU A 13 1.08 -11.04 0.92
C LEU A 13 0.61 -10.31 2.18
N VAL A 14 -0.61 -9.74 2.17
CA VAL A 14 -1.17 -9.01 3.31
C VAL A 14 -2.42 -9.67 3.90
N ALA A 15 -2.85 -10.82 3.35
CA ALA A 15 -4.09 -11.49 3.71
C ALA A 15 -4.21 -11.74 5.23
N ASP A 16 -3.19 -12.31 5.85
CA ASP A 16 -3.17 -12.61 7.29
C ASP A 16 -3.45 -11.36 8.16
N ARG A 17 -2.91 -10.20 7.77
CA ARG A 17 -3.12 -8.94 8.52
C ARG A 17 -4.52 -8.38 8.32
N LEU A 18 -5.04 -8.50 7.11
CA LEU A 18 -6.41 -8.09 6.81
C LEU A 18 -7.40 -8.92 7.62
N GLU A 19 -7.19 -10.25 7.68
CA GLU A 19 -8.00 -11.15 8.50
C GLU A 19 -7.89 -10.85 10.00
N GLU A 20 -6.68 -10.65 10.51
CA GLU A 20 -6.44 -10.36 11.93
C GLU A 20 -7.20 -9.13 12.44
N HIS A 21 -7.37 -8.12 11.59
CA HIS A 21 -8.06 -6.87 11.93
C HIS A 21 -9.48 -6.75 11.34
N ALA A 22 -10.00 -7.85 10.77
CA ALA A 22 -11.29 -7.90 10.09
C ALA A 22 -11.45 -6.84 8.97
N ILE A 23 -10.35 -6.43 8.34
CA ILE A 23 -10.34 -5.41 7.30
C ILE A 23 -10.73 -6.05 5.96
N ARG A 24 -11.66 -5.41 5.24
CA ARG A 24 -12.00 -5.80 3.87
C ARG A 24 -11.09 -5.08 2.88
N LEU A 25 -10.54 -5.82 1.91
CA LEU A 25 -9.84 -5.24 0.77
C LEU A 25 -10.81 -5.12 -0.41
N LYS A 26 -11.06 -3.89 -0.86
CA LYS A 26 -11.78 -3.57 -2.09
C LYS A 26 -10.78 -3.30 -3.20
N ILE A 27 -10.93 -3.96 -4.34
CA ILE A 27 -10.11 -3.72 -5.54
C ILE A 27 -10.96 -2.98 -6.58
N ASP A 28 -10.52 -1.78 -6.97
CA ASP A 28 -11.12 -0.96 -8.02
C ASP A 28 -10.17 -0.81 -9.22
N ALA A 29 -10.25 -1.76 -10.15
CA ALA A 29 -9.38 -1.83 -11.33
C ALA A 29 -10.17 -1.77 -12.65
N ALA A 30 -11.38 -1.20 -12.64
CA ALA A 30 -12.25 -1.19 -13.82
C ALA A 30 -11.63 -0.44 -15.02
N THR A 31 -10.84 0.59 -14.75
CA THR A 31 -10.15 1.40 -15.76
C THR A 31 -8.65 1.11 -15.84
N ALA A 32 -8.20 0.00 -15.25
CA ALA A 32 -6.79 -0.38 -15.29
C ALA A 32 -6.40 -0.89 -16.69
N PRO A 33 -5.19 -0.61 -17.18
CA PRO A 33 -4.68 -1.28 -18.36
C PRO A 33 -4.42 -2.77 -18.03
N LYS A 34 -4.48 -3.65 -19.03
CA LYS A 34 -4.15 -5.07 -18.83
C LYS A 34 -2.68 -5.24 -18.43
N THR A 35 -1.81 -4.48 -19.07
CA THR A 35 -0.36 -4.51 -18.87
C THR A 35 0.24 -3.11 -18.98
N PHE A 36 1.41 -2.93 -18.39
CA PHE A 36 2.25 -1.75 -18.57
C PHE A 36 3.73 -2.12 -18.50
N HIS A 37 4.60 -1.23 -18.98
CA HIS A 37 6.06 -1.40 -18.92
C HIS A 37 6.57 -1.04 -17.51
N GLY A 38 7.33 -1.94 -16.90
CA GLY A 38 7.88 -1.76 -15.55
C GLY A 38 8.47 -3.04 -14.98
N ASP A 39 9.08 -2.93 -13.80
CA ASP A 39 9.60 -4.05 -13.02
C ASP A 39 8.51 -4.59 -12.09
N GLU A 40 7.98 -5.78 -12.41
CA GLU A 40 6.90 -6.41 -11.66
C GLU A 40 7.27 -6.70 -10.21
N ILE A 41 8.53 -7.05 -9.94
CA ILE A 41 9.01 -7.35 -8.57
C ILE A 41 8.98 -6.06 -7.75
N ARG A 42 9.47 -4.95 -8.31
CA ARG A 42 9.45 -3.65 -7.63
C ARG A 42 8.03 -3.16 -7.41
N ILE A 43 7.14 -3.24 -8.41
CA ILE A 43 5.76 -2.80 -8.24
C ILE A 43 5.03 -3.61 -7.17
N ARG A 44 5.21 -4.94 -7.16
CA ARG A 44 4.65 -5.79 -6.10
C ARG A 44 5.16 -5.40 -4.71
N GLN A 45 6.45 -5.09 -4.59
CA GLN A 45 7.04 -4.62 -3.33
C GLN A 45 6.42 -3.28 -2.88
N ILE A 46 6.21 -2.35 -3.81
CA ILE A 46 5.56 -1.06 -3.54
C ILE A 46 4.14 -1.28 -3.01
N LEU A 47 3.34 -2.08 -3.72
CA LEU A 47 1.96 -2.35 -3.32
C LEU A 47 1.89 -3.06 -1.97
N TYR A 48 2.75 -4.04 -1.72
CA TYR A 48 2.85 -4.69 -0.41
C TYR A 48 3.14 -3.68 0.70
N ASN A 49 4.09 -2.76 0.50
CA ASN A 49 4.44 -1.76 1.50
C ASN A 49 3.28 -0.80 1.80
N LEU A 50 2.56 -0.36 0.76
CA LEU A 50 1.39 0.51 0.92
C LEU A 50 0.24 -0.22 1.62
N LEU A 51 -0.11 -1.41 1.15
CA LEU A 51 -1.18 -2.23 1.74
C LEU A 51 -0.86 -2.64 3.17
N SER A 52 0.40 -3.00 3.47
CA SER A 52 0.80 -3.33 4.83
C SER A 52 0.69 -2.14 5.76
N ASN A 53 1.03 -0.94 5.29
CA ASN A 53 0.86 0.26 6.10
C ASN A 53 -0.61 0.55 6.33
N ALA A 54 -1.43 0.53 5.27
CA ALA A 54 -2.87 0.69 5.38
C ALA A 54 -3.46 -0.32 6.39
N ALA A 55 -3.11 -1.59 6.31
CA ALA A 55 -3.58 -2.62 7.25
C ALA A 55 -3.13 -2.40 8.71
N ASN A 56 -1.97 -1.77 8.93
CA ASN A 56 -1.47 -1.48 10.28
C ASN A 56 -2.14 -0.27 10.95
N TYR A 57 -2.70 0.66 10.16
CA TYR A 57 -3.24 1.94 10.67
C TYR A 57 -4.75 2.11 10.44
N ALA A 58 -5.34 1.33 9.54
CA ALA A 58 -6.77 1.33 9.32
C ALA A 58 -7.52 0.90 10.60
N PRO A 59 -8.73 1.42 10.85
CA PRO A 59 -9.55 0.97 11.96
C PRO A 59 -9.92 -0.52 11.80
N GLU A 60 -10.18 -1.21 12.91
CA GLU A 60 -10.72 -2.58 12.88
C GLU A 60 -12.07 -2.61 12.13
N ALA A 61 -12.36 -3.72 11.45
CA ALA A 61 -13.60 -3.93 10.69
C ALA A 61 -13.86 -2.87 9.58
N SER A 62 -12.82 -2.20 9.09
CA SER A 62 -12.90 -1.17 8.05
C SER A 62 -12.67 -1.72 6.64
N THR A 63 -12.58 -0.81 5.66
CA THR A 63 -12.28 -1.16 4.26
C THR A 63 -11.05 -0.42 3.77
N ILE A 64 -10.10 -1.14 3.20
CA ILE A 64 -9.00 -0.58 2.42
C ILE A 64 -9.37 -0.68 0.94
N THR A 65 -9.14 0.38 0.17
CA THR A 65 -9.36 0.38 -1.28
C THR A 65 -8.04 0.44 -2.02
N LEU A 66 -7.76 -0.57 -2.84
CA LEU A 66 -6.69 -0.55 -3.84
C LEU A 66 -7.31 -0.26 -5.21
N ALA A 67 -7.01 0.90 -5.78
CA ALA A 67 -7.44 1.26 -7.12
C ALA A 67 -6.28 1.26 -8.12
N CYS A 68 -6.59 0.93 -9.37
CA CYS A 68 -5.66 1.01 -10.48
C CYS A 68 -6.35 1.67 -11.68
N ARG A 69 -5.71 2.70 -12.24
CA ARG A 69 -6.27 3.49 -13.34
C ARG A 69 -5.23 3.73 -14.43
N SER A 70 -5.65 3.64 -15.69
CA SER A 70 -4.87 4.14 -16.81
C SER A 70 -4.93 5.66 -16.83
N LEU A 71 -3.77 6.31 -16.92
CA LEU A 71 -3.63 7.75 -17.18
C LEU A 71 -3.09 7.98 -18.60
N ALA A 72 -3.07 9.23 -19.05
CA ALA A 72 -2.53 9.60 -20.37
C ALA A 72 -1.06 9.20 -20.54
N GLU A 73 -0.26 9.30 -19.47
CA GLU A 73 1.19 9.05 -19.50
C GLU A 73 1.64 7.89 -18.59
N GLY A 74 0.72 7.00 -18.18
CA GLY A 74 1.11 5.87 -17.36
C GLY A 74 -0.03 5.16 -16.64
N VAL A 75 0.31 4.57 -15.49
CA VAL A 75 -0.62 3.83 -14.63
C VAL A 75 -0.53 4.42 -13.23
N GLU A 76 -1.69 4.69 -12.64
CA GLU A 76 -1.82 5.10 -11.25
C GLU A 76 -2.27 3.91 -10.42
N PHE A 77 -1.58 3.66 -9.31
CA PHE A 77 -2.04 2.80 -8.24
C PHE A 77 -2.28 3.66 -7.00
N SER A 78 -3.43 3.52 -6.37
CA SER A 78 -3.75 4.22 -5.12
C SER A 78 -4.21 3.23 -4.06
N VAL A 79 -3.69 3.36 -2.84
CA VAL A 79 -4.18 2.65 -1.65
C VAL A 79 -4.79 3.69 -0.72
N HIS A 80 -6.05 3.49 -0.35
CA HIS A 80 -6.81 4.34 0.56
C HIS A 80 -7.25 3.54 1.78
N ASP A 81 -7.07 4.10 2.96
CA ASP A 81 -7.61 3.64 4.23
C ASP A 81 -8.26 4.81 5.00
N ASP A 82 -9.17 4.48 5.92
CA ASP A 82 -9.85 5.45 6.78
C ASP A 82 -9.19 5.54 8.17
N GLY A 83 -7.87 5.36 8.23
CA GLY A 83 -7.07 5.50 9.45
C GLY A 83 -6.98 6.95 9.94
N PRO A 84 -6.23 7.19 11.04
CA PRO A 84 -6.10 8.52 11.66
C PRO A 84 -5.38 9.55 10.81
N GLY A 85 -4.94 9.18 9.60
CA GLY A 85 -4.12 10.01 8.73
C GLY A 85 -2.68 10.18 9.24
N MET A 86 -1.93 11.05 8.57
CA MET A 86 -0.56 11.39 8.95
C MET A 86 -0.47 12.85 9.41
N PRO A 87 0.21 13.13 10.53
CA PRO A 87 0.63 14.47 10.89
C PRO A 87 1.36 15.18 9.74
N PRO A 88 1.09 16.48 9.47
CA PRO A 88 1.70 17.20 8.35
C PRO A 88 3.24 17.21 8.37
N ASP A 89 3.83 17.25 9.56
CA ASP A 89 5.28 17.18 9.80
C ASP A 89 5.91 15.83 9.43
N LEU A 90 5.12 14.76 9.40
CA LEU A 90 5.58 13.46 8.95
C LEU A 90 5.58 13.33 7.42
N LEU A 91 4.68 14.01 6.70
CA LEU A 91 4.52 13.88 5.24
C LEU A 91 5.83 14.15 4.46
N ASP A 92 6.65 15.10 4.90
CA ASP A 92 7.93 15.44 4.26
C ASP A 92 9.03 14.39 4.49
N SER A 93 8.85 13.52 5.48
CA SER A 93 9.83 12.55 5.93
C SER A 93 9.41 11.09 5.71
N VAL A 94 8.15 10.81 5.37
CA VAL A 94 7.62 9.44 5.29
C VAL A 94 8.33 8.56 4.26
N PHE A 95 8.89 9.15 3.20
CA PHE A 95 9.66 8.41 2.18
C PHE A 95 11.16 8.31 2.50
N ARG A 96 11.63 8.88 3.61
CA ARG A 96 13.02 8.69 4.06
C ARG A 96 13.12 7.33 4.74
N ARG A 97 14.30 6.69 4.66
CA ARG A 97 14.58 5.51 5.49
C ARG A 97 14.43 5.94 6.95
N PHE A 98 13.41 5.43 7.65
CA PHE A 98 13.19 5.83 9.05
C PHE A 98 14.28 5.25 9.95
N GLU A 99 14.82 6.11 10.81
CA GLU A 99 15.36 5.68 12.09
C GLU A 99 14.17 5.37 13.03
N PRO A 100 14.19 4.25 13.77
CA PRO A 100 13.05 3.82 14.58
C PRO A 100 12.73 4.82 15.69
N ARG A 101 11.65 5.61 15.53
CA ARG A 101 11.09 6.45 16.60
C ARG A 101 9.96 5.71 17.33
N THR A 102 9.93 5.86 18.65
CA THR A 102 9.23 5.01 19.63
C THR A 102 7.76 5.32 19.87
N ASN A 103 7.11 6.24 19.16
CA ASN A 103 5.74 6.67 19.50
C ASN A 103 4.74 6.37 18.38
N GLY A 104 3.82 5.42 18.61
CA GLY A 104 2.43 5.60 18.16
C GLY A 104 1.70 4.51 17.38
N GLY A 105 2.23 3.30 17.17
CA GLY A 105 1.51 2.25 16.43
C GLY A 105 1.67 0.85 17.02
N ARG A 106 0.58 0.08 17.07
CA ARG A 106 0.55 -1.34 17.45
C ARG A 106 1.19 -2.19 16.32
N ARG A 107 2.51 -2.12 16.17
CA ARG A 107 3.45 -3.11 15.59
C ARG A 107 4.54 -2.44 14.77
N ARG A 108 5.78 -2.78 15.14
CA ARG A 108 7.04 -2.33 14.53
C ARG A 108 7.26 -3.03 13.18
N GLY A 109 7.13 -2.29 12.08
CA GLY A 109 7.89 -2.58 10.85
C GLY A 109 9.23 -1.84 10.88
N PRO A 110 10.28 -2.27 10.16
CA PRO A 110 11.64 -1.71 10.23
C PRO A 110 11.78 -0.26 9.69
N GLY A 111 10.69 0.48 9.51
CA GLY A 111 10.75 1.85 8.96
C GLY A 111 11.18 1.93 7.49
N LEU A 112 11.36 0.77 6.83
CA LEU A 112 11.82 0.66 5.45
C LEU A 112 10.68 0.74 4.42
N GLY A 113 9.44 0.48 4.82
CA GLY A 113 8.31 0.24 3.90
C GLY A 113 8.10 1.35 2.87
N LEU A 114 7.96 2.61 3.30
CA LEU A 114 7.75 3.73 2.38
C LEU A 114 9.04 4.21 1.71
N SER A 115 10.21 3.98 2.32
CA SER A 115 11.49 4.38 1.72
C SER A 115 11.82 3.64 0.42
N ILE A 116 11.27 2.43 0.25
CA ILE A 116 11.41 1.62 -0.97
C ILE A 116 10.45 2.09 -2.06
N VAL A 117 9.36 2.80 -1.72
CA VAL A 117 8.37 3.29 -2.70
C VAL A 117 8.95 4.37 -3.62
N LYS A 118 9.96 5.11 -3.15
CA LYS A 118 10.59 6.19 -3.92
C LYS A 118 11.87 5.77 -4.68
N SER A 119 12.37 4.54 -4.50
CA SER A 119 13.72 4.10 -4.94
C SER A 119 13.75 3.14 -6.13
#